data_AF-A0A8J6EHU0-F1
#
_entry.id   AF-A0A8J6EHU0-F1
#
_cell.length_a   1.000
_cell.length_b   1.000
_cell.length_c   1.000
_cell.angle_alpha   90.00
_cell.angle_beta   90.00
_cell.angle_gamma   90.00
#
_symmetry.space_group_name_H-M   'P 1'
#
loop_
_entity.id
_entity.type
_entity.pdbx_description
1 polymer ?
#
loop_
_entity_poly.entity_id
_entity_poly.type
_entity_poly.pdbx_seq_one_letter_code
_entity_poly.pdbx_strand_id
1 'polypeptide(L)'
;MMDSEAQNTDLYSRVIHQLRQIRVDLLLLTELYVEAHGLHHLSHFDFPGGNASMDSDTWAEMAMEERLLANITAYLDLERRLIQVLEEQADSLLQGEGALHSGLHSILRQVSALRSQLEHLGTTVGLKKPLDEDLDVLDAASGGAFERKVRGFHVLKQLANWTVRSIRDVRKLQVERGNRALGAAASAESSQ
;
A
#
# COMPACT_ATOMS: atom_id res chain seq x y z
N MET A 1 -18.36 23.68 9.84
CA MET A 1 -16.97 23.56 9.31
C MET A 1 -16.10 22.67 10.20
N MET A 2 -16.24 22.74 11.55
CA MET A 2 -15.52 21.87 12.50
C MET A 2 -15.73 20.35 12.33
N ASP A 3 -16.92 19.89 11.89
CA ASP A 3 -17.20 18.46 11.75
C ASP A 3 -16.35 17.76 10.66
N SER A 4 -15.97 18.47 9.60
CA SER A 4 -15.18 17.91 8.50
C SER A 4 -13.70 17.70 8.89
N GLU A 5 -13.15 18.55 9.77
CA GLU A 5 -11.75 18.45 10.20
C GLU A 5 -11.52 17.36 11.26
N ALA A 6 -12.48 17.19 12.17
CA ALA A 6 -12.48 16.07 13.11
C ALA A 6 -12.60 14.72 12.38
N GLN A 7 -13.46 14.65 11.36
CA GLN A 7 -13.61 13.46 10.49
C GLN A 7 -12.31 13.15 9.72
N ASN A 8 -11.61 14.16 9.21
CA ASN A 8 -10.33 13.95 8.51
C ASN A 8 -9.21 13.49 9.45
N THR A 9 -9.14 14.03 10.68
CA THR A 9 -8.13 13.62 11.67
C THR A 9 -8.32 12.16 12.11
N ASP A 10 -9.58 11.75 12.28
CA ASP A 10 -9.94 10.35 12.53
C ASP A 10 -9.54 9.45 11.35
N LEU A 11 -9.79 9.90 10.11
CA LEU A 11 -9.44 9.17 8.89
C LEU A 11 -7.92 8.97 8.75
N TYR A 12 -7.09 10.00 8.96
CA TYR A 12 -5.62 9.85 8.91
C TYR A 12 -5.11 8.85 9.94
N SER A 13 -5.61 8.95 11.18
CA SER A 13 -5.20 8.07 12.28
C SER A 13 -5.60 6.61 12.00
N ARG A 14 -6.79 6.40 11.45
CA ARG A 14 -7.29 5.09 11.02
C ARG A 14 -6.45 4.49 9.90
N VAL A 15 -6.12 5.26 8.86
CA VAL A 15 -5.27 4.83 7.75
C VAL A 15 -3.87 4.44 8.26
N ILE A 16 -3.26 5.25 9.12
CA ILE A 16 -1.95 4.94 9.73
C ILE A 16 -2.02 3.65 10.56
N HIS A 17 -3.10 3.45 11.31
CA HIS A 17 -3.30 2.23 12.09
C HIS A 17 -3.43 1.00 11.19
N GLN A 18 -4.25 1.08 10.14
CA GLN A 18 -4.42 -0.01 9.17
C GLN A 18 -3.12 -0.33 8.44
N LEU A 19 -2.34 0.66 8.02
CA LEU A 19 -1.02 0.45 7.41
C LEU A 19 -0.05 -0.28 8.33
N ARG A 20 -0.07 0.04 9.64
CA ARG A 20 0.74 -0.67 10.64
C ARG A 20 0.28 -2.11 10.81
N GLN A 21 -1.03 -2.35 10.83
CA GLN A 21 -1.57 -3.71 10.94
C GLN A 21 -1.20 -4.56 9.72
N ILE A 22 -1.43 -4.03 8.51
CA ILE A 22 -1.03 -4.68 7.25
C ILE A 22 0.45 -5.05 7.29
N ARG A 23 1.32 -4.15 7.77
CA ARG A 23 2.75 -4.43 7.88
C ARG A 23 3.07 -5.60 8.82
N VAL A 24 2.40 -5.69 9.97
CA VAL A 24 2.58 -6.81 10.90
C VAL A 24 2.14 -8.12 10.25
N ASP A 25 0.96 -8.11 9.63
CA ASP A 25 0.40 -9.29 8.97
C ASP A 25 1.25 -9.73 7.76
N LEU A 26 1.81 -8.78 7.02
CA LEU A 26 2.72 -9.04 5.90
C LEU A 26 4.03 -9.68 6.34
N LEU A 27 4.60 -9.29 7.49
CA LEU A 27 5.82 -9.92 8.00
C LEU A 27 5.59 -11.41 8.27
N LEU A 28 4.52 -11.72 9.02
CA LEU A 28 4.14 -13.10 9.33
C LEU A 28 3.81 -13.89 8.05
N LEU A 29 3.06 -13.29 7.13
CA LEU A 29 2.70 -13.95 5.87
C LEU A 29 3.91 -14.20 4.98
N THR A 30 4.86 -13.26 4.93
CA THR A 30 6.08 -13.40 4.13
C THR A 30 6.96 -14.53 4.66
N GLU A 31 7.07 -14.67 5.99
CA GLU A 31 7.77 -15.81 6.61
C GLU A 31 7.12 -17.14 6.22
N LEU A 32 5.80 -17.25 6.38
CA LEU A 32 5.05 -18.45 5.96
C LEU A 32 5.20 -18.75 4.47
N TYR A 33 5.18 -17.72 3.61
CA TYR A 33 5.34 -17.86 2.17
C TYR A 33 6.74 -18.36 1.80
N VAL A 34 7.77 -17.87 2.49
CA VAL A 34 9.16 -18.31 2.29
C VAL A 34 9.32 -19.77 2.71
N GLU A 35 8.76 -20.17 3.85
CA GLU A 35 8.81 -21.55 4.36
C GLU A 35 8.08 -22.52 3.42
N ALA A 36 6.85 -22.21 3.02
CA ALA A 36 6.03 -23.05 2.15
C ALA A 36 6.67 -23.29 0.78
N HIS A 37 7.49 -22.34 0.29
CA HIS A 37 8.07 -22.40 -1.05
C HIS A 37 9.59 -22.59 -1.08
N GLY A 38 10.25 -22.72 0.08
CA GLY A 38 11.70 -22.93 0.17
C GLY A 38 12.54 -21.75 -0.33
N LEU A 39 12.04 -20.52 -0.18
CA LEU A 39 12.65 -19.31 -0.76
C LEU A 39 13.69 -18.62 0.16
N HIS A 40 14.22 -19.32 1.17
CA HIS A 40 15.11 -18.75 2.19
C HIS A 40 16.34 -18.05 1.59
N HIS A 41 16.84 -18.55 0.46
CA HIS A 41 17.98 -17.97 -0.24
C HIS A 41 17.66 -16.61 -0.88
N LEU A 42 16.39 -16.32 -1.16
CA LEU A 42 15.94 -15.04 -1.74
C LEU A 42 15.63 -13.99 -0.68
N SER A 43 15.48 -14.36 0.58
CA SER A 43 15.16 -13.44 1.68
C SER A 43 16.22 -12.34 1.89
N HIS A 44 17.46 -12.60 1.47
CA HIS A 44 18.58 -11.68 1.57
C HIS A 44 18.80 -10.80 0.32
N PHE A 45 18.10 -11.07 -0.77
CA PHE A 45 18.21 -10.26 -1.98
C PHE A 45 17.24 -9.09 -1.91
N ASP A 46 17.79 -7.89 -2.00
CA ASP A 46 16.99 -6.72 -2.39
C ASP A 46 16.70 -6.86 -3.88
N PHE A 47 15.42 -6.99 -4.23
CA PHE A 47 14.97 -7.07 -5.62
C PHE A 47 14.76 -5.65 -6.16
N PRO A 48 15.64 -5.14 -7.03
CA PRO A 48 15.42 -3.86 -7.68
C PRO A 48 14.32 -4.05 -8.73
N GLY A 49 13.11 -3.57 -8.45
CA GLY A 49 12.01 -3.72 -9.39
C GLY A 49 10.66 -3.47 -8.77
N GLY A 50 10.37 -2.23 -8.47
CA GLY A 50 9.03 -1.82 -8.05
C GLY A 50 8.91 -0.31 -8.19
N ASN A 51 7.70 0.20 -8.35
CA ASN A 51 7.41 1.63 -8.18
C ASN A 51 7.88 2.18 -6.81
N ALA A 52 8.11 1.32 -5.81
CA ALA A 52 8.80 1.65 -4.56
C ALA A 52 10.29 2.00 -4.72
N SER A 53 10.90 1.70 -5.88
CA SER A 53 12.33 1.89 -6.18
C SER A 53 12.69 3.36 -6.46
N MET A 54 11.72 4.28 -6.48
CA MET A 54 12.03 5.69 -6.63
C MET A 54 12.92 6.15 -5.48
N ASP A 55 14.05 6.74 -5.85
CA ASP A 55 15.08 7.24 -4.96
C ASP A 55 14.49 8.12 -3.84
N SER A 56 15.09 8.02 -2.65
CA SER A 56 14.58 8.67 -1.44
C SER A 56 14.62 10.20 -1.58
N ASP A 57 15.62 10.75 -2.26
CA ASP A 57 15.78 12.19 -2.42
C ASP A 57 14.76 12.72 -3.44
N THR A 58 14.61 12.01 -4.56
CA THR A 58 13.56 12.32 -5.57
C THR A 58 12.17 12.34 -4.94
N TRP A 59 11.87 11.37 -4.07
CA TRP A 59 10.59 11.34 -3.37
C TRP A 59 10.44 12.43 -2.31
N ALA A 60 11.54 12.82 -1.67
CA ALA A 60 11.53 13.89 -0.67
C ALA A 60 11.21 15.26 -1.29
N GLU A 61 11.42 15.43 -2.59
CA GLU A 61 11.14 16.66 -3.34
C GLU A 61 9.70 16.71 -3.91
N MET A 62 9.06 15.55 -4.14
CA MET A 62 7.68 15.49 -4.67
C MET A 62 6.67 16.24 -3.80
N ALA A 63 5.68 16.87 -4.44
CA ALA A 63 4.55 17.48 -3.76
C ALA A 63 3.71 16.42 -3.02
N MET A 64 2.99 16.84 -1.97
CA MET A 64 2.23 15.89 -1.14
C MET A 64 1.11 15.19 -1.94
N GLU A 65 0.47 15.94 -2.82
CA GLU A 65 -0.56 15.45 -3.74
C GLU A 65 0.00 14.38 -4.69
N GLU A 66 1.20 14.58 -5.21
CA GLU A 66 1.89 13.62 -6.09
C GLU A 66 2.24 12.34 -5.34
N ARG A 67 2.72 12.45 -4.09
CA ARG A 67 2.99 11.29 -3.24
C ARG A 67 1.73 10.52 -2.92
N LEU A 68 0.64 11.21 -2.59
CA LEU A 68 -0.62 10.54 -2.29
C LEU A 68 -1.16 9.82 -3.53
N LEU A 69 -1.09 10.44 -4.71
CA LEU A 69 -1.44 9.79 -5.97
C LEU A 69 -0.57 8.56 -6.22
N ALA A 70 0.76 8.66 -6.05
CA ALA A 70 1.67 7.54 -6.21
C ALA A 70 1.38 6.38 -5.23
N ASN A 71 1.00 6.69 -3.99
CA ASN A 71 0.53 5.67 -3.03
C ASN A 71 -0.74 4.97 -3.53
N ILE A 72 -1.75 5.71 -4.01
CA ILE A 72 -3.00 5.14 -4.52
C ILE A 72 -2.72 4.22 -5.71
N THR A 73 -1.95 4.71 -6.70
CA THR A 73 -1.57 3.94 -7.89
C THR A 73 -0.80 2.68 -7.52
N ALA A 74 0.10 2.75 -6.54
CA ALA A 74 0.84 1.59 -6.07
C ALA A 74 -0.07 0.52 -5.44
N TYR A 75 -1.02 0.90 -4.58
CA TYR A 75 -1.94 -0.08 -4.00
C TYR A 75 -2.92 -0.66 -5.02
N LEU A 76 -3.27 0.08 -6.08
CA LEU A 76 -4.05 -0.44 -7.20
C LEU A 76 -3.29 -1.54 -7.96
N ASP A 77 -2.03 -1.29 -8.32
CA ASP A 77 -1.17 -2.28 -8.99
C ASP A 77 -0.88 -3.50 -8.09
N LEU A 78 -0.59 -3.27 -6.81
CA LEU A 78 -0.29 -4.35 -5.87
C LEU A 78 -1.52 -5.21 -5.56
N GLU A 79 -2.72 -4.62 -5.52
CA GLU A 79 -3.98 -5.37 -5.41
C GLU A 79 -4.15 -6.32 -6.61
N ARG A 80 -3.95 -5.82 -7.84
CA ARG A 80 -4.02 -6.63 -9.07
C ARG A 80 -2.98 -7.75 -9.08
N ARG A 81 -1.74 -7.46 -8.70
CA ARG A 81 -0.68 -8.47 -8.60
C ARG A 81 -0.96 -9.51 -7.52
N LEU A 82 -1.56 -9.11 -6.40
CA LEU A 82 -1.92 -10.05 -5.33
C LEU A 82 -3.06 -10.98 -5.76
N ILE A 83 -4.02 -10.49 -6.55
CA ILE A 83 -5.03 -11.34 -7.20
C ILE A 83 -4.36 -12.37 -8.11
N GLN A 84 -3.41 -11.93 -8.96
CA GLN A 84 -2.64 -12.85 -9.81
C GLN A 84 -1.90 -13.91 -8.99
N VAL A 85 -1.29 -13.55 -7.86
CA VAL A 85 -0.61 -14.51 -6.97
C VAL A 85 -1.59 -15.54 -6.40
N LEU A 86 -2.78 -15.12 -6.00
CA LEU A 86 -3.81 -16.05 -5.51
C LEU A 86 -4.26 -17.04 -6.61
N GLU A 87 -4.41 -16.56 -7.85
CA GLU A 87 -4.73 -17.41 -9.00
C GLU A 87 -3.59 -18.39 -9.32
N GLU A 88 -2.34 -17.91 -9.34
CA GLU A 88 -1.15 -18.73 -9.61
C GLU A 88 -0.93 -19.81 -8.54
N GLN A 89 -1.37 -19.56 -7.30
CA GLN A 89 -1.24 -20.52 -6.20
C GLN A 89 -2.45 -21.46 -6.07
N ALA A 90 -3.52 -21.30 -6.86
CA ALA A 90 -4.77 -22.07 -6.73
C ALA A 90 -4.58 -23.59 -6.59
N ASP A 91 -3.63 -24.19 -7.31
CA ASP A 91 -3.35 -25.62 -7.20
C ASP A 91 -2.64 -25.98 -5.88
N SER A 92 -1.74 -25.13 -5.40
CA SER A 92 -1.12 -25.24 -4.06
C SER A 92 -2.17 -25.11 -2.94
N LEU A 93 -3.19 -24.26 -3.16
CA LEU A 93 -4.29 -24.04 -2.22
C LEU A 93 -5.13 -25.30 -1.98
N LEU A 94 -5.22 -26.19 -2.98
CA LEU A 94 -5.90 -27.47 -2.87
C LEU A 94 -5.09 -28.54 -2.10
N GLN A 95 -3.80 -28.31 -1.86
CA GLN A 95 -2.86 -29.27 -1.26
C GLN A 95 -2.67 -29.09 0.27
N GLY A 96 -3.39 -28.17 0.92
CA GLY A 96 -3.45 -28.10 2.39
C GLY A 96 -2.68 -26.94 3.04
N GLU A 97 -2.18 -25.97 2.29
CA GLU A 97 -1.55 -24.73 2.81
C GLU A 97 -2.60 -23.71 3.31
N GLY A 98 -3.56 -24.16 4.12
CA GLY A 98 -4.74 -23.36 4.52
C GLY A 98 -4.40 -22.06 5.25
N ALA A 99 -3.33 -22.05 6.06
CA ALA A 99 -2.88 -20.84 6.76
C ALA A 99 -2.34 -19.79 5.77
N LEU A 100 -1.46 -20.20 4.84
CA LEU A 100 -0.92 -19.32 3.80
C LEU A 100 -2.04 -18.74 2.93
N HIS A 101 -2.99 -19.58 2.52
CA HIS A 101 -4.15 -19.18 1.75
C HIS A 101 -4.99 -18.11 2.45
N SER A 102 -5.36 -18.39 3.69
CA SER A 102 -6.20 -17.50 4.49
C SER A 102 -5.48 -16.16 4.74
N GLY A 103 -4.15 -16.20 4.90
CA GLY A 103 -3.30 -15.03 5.02
C GLY A 103 -3.26 -14.19 3.77
N LEU A 104 -3.06 -14.78 2.58
CA LEU A 104 -3.08 -14.06 1.30
C LEU A 104 -4.44 -13.38 1.04
N HIS A 105 -5.54 -14.09 1.29
CA HIS A 105 -6.87 -13.49 1.18
C HIS A 105 -7.13 -12.40 2.22
N SER A 106 -6.60 -12.54 3.43
CA SER A 106 -6.69 -11.51 4.47
C SER A 106 -5.98 -10.24 4.03
N ILE A 107 -4.72 -10.35 3.58
CA ILE A 107 -3.95 -9.23 3.06
C ILE A 107 -4.65 -8.58 1.88
N LEU A 108 -5.19 -9.35 0.93
CA LEU A 108 -5.94 -8.79 -0.20
C LEU A 108 -7.08 -7.90 0.28
N ARG A 109 -7.94 -8.39 1.19
CA ARG A 109 -9.05 -7.59 1.73
C ARG A 109 -8.56 -6.32 2.43
N GLN A 110 -7.49 -6.42 3.21
CA GLN A 110 -6.93 -5.27 3.90
C GLN A 110 -6.36 -4.23 2.94
N VAL A 111 -5.69 -4.66 1.87
CA VAL A 111 -5.16 -3.80 0.81
C VAL A 111 -6.28 -3.11 0.03
N SER A 112 -7.33 -3.84 -0.38
CA SER A 112 -8.50 -3.25 -1.05
C SER A 112 -9.16 -2.18 -0.17
N ALA A 113 -9.35 -2.47 1.12
CA ALA A 113 -9.93 -1.51 2.06
C ALA A 113 -9.04 -0.27 2.26
N LEU A 114 -7.73 -0.47 2.37
CA LEU A 114 -6.76 0.62 2.48
C LEU A 114 -6.78 1.50 1.22
N ARG A 115 -6.78 0.90 0.03
CA ARG A 115 -6.86 1.62 -1.25
C ARG A 115 -8.09 2.51 -1.28
N SER A 116 -9.27 1.98 -0.92
CA SER A 116 -10.51 2.78 -0.88
C SER A 116 -10.41 3.97 0.09
N GLN A 117 -9.75 3.80 1.24
CA GLN A 117 -9.52 4.91 2.18
C GLN A 117 -8.53 5.95 1.64
N LEU A 118 -7.47 5.52 0.96
CA LEU A 118 -6.50 6.41 0.32
C LEU A 118 -7.13 7.17 -0.86
N GLU A 119 -7.98 6.52 -1.66
CA GLU A 119 -8.78 7.18 -2.71
C GLU A 119 -9.68 8.25 -2.10
N HIS A 120 -10.39 7.91 -1.01
CA HIS A 120 -11.22 8.88 -0.31
C HIS A 120 -10.38 10.07 0.17
N LEU A 121 -9.22 9.84 0.80
CA LEU A 121 -8.27 10.90 1.15
C LEU A 121 -7.84 11.72 -0.09
N GLY A 122 -7.56 11.07 -1.21
CA GLY A 122 -7.24 11.73 -2.48
C GLY A 122 -8.34 12.68 -2.94
N THR A 123 -9.60 12.27 -2.86
CA THR A 123 -10.74 13.13 -3.22
C THR A 123 -10.86 14.36 -2.32
N THR A 124 -10.55 14.26 -1.02
CA THR A 124 -10.57 15.41 -0.10
C THR A 124 -9.54 16.49 -0.45
N VAL A 125 -8.48 16.10 -1.17
CA VAL A 125 -7.42 17.01 -1.61
C VAL A 125 -7.52 17.37 -3.10
N GLY A 126 -8.62 16.96 -3.77
CA GLY A 126 -8.89 17.29 -5.18
C GLY A 126 -8.14 16.43 -6.20
N LEU A 127 -7.55 15.31 -5.79
CA LEU A 127 -6.92 14.37 -6.73
C LEU A 127 -7.98 13.63 -7.54
N LYS A 128 -7.69 13.44 -8.84
CA LYS A 128 -8.46 12.54 -9.69
C LYS A 128 -8.15 11.10 -9.30
N LYS A 129 -9.19 10.26 -9.29
CA LYS A 129 -9.03 8.83 -9.06
C LYS A 129 -8.23 8.23 -10.24
N PRO A 130 -7.12 7.50 -9.98
CA PRO A 130 -6.42 6.77 -11.03
C PRO A 130 -7.31 5.65 -11.58
N LEU A 131 -7.27 5.43 -12.89
CA LEU A 131 -8.03 4.38 -13.56
C LEU A 131 -7.17 3.11 -13.68
N ASP A 132 -7.81 1.94 -13.71
CA ASP A 132 -7.10 0.67 -13.94
C ASP A 132 -6.38 0.61 -15.29
N GLU A 133 -6.87 1.37 -16.27
CA GLU A 133 -6.30 1.51 -17.62
C GLU A 133 -4.97 2.28 -17.62
N ASP A 134 -4.70 3.05 -16.56
CA ASP A 134 -3.45 3.82 -16.40
C ASP A 134 -2.29 2.94 -15.87
N LEU A 135 -2.56 1.69 -15.52
CA LEU A 135 -1.56 0.75 -15.01
C LEU A 135 -0.98 -0.12 -16.12
N ASP A 136 0.29 -0.47 -15.95
CA ASP A 136 0.96 -1.42 -16.84
C ASP A 136 0.18 -2.74 -16.93
N VAL A 137 0.21 -3.32 -18.13
CA VAL A 137 -0.36 -4.66 -18.36
C VAL A 137 0.42 -5.63 -17.50
N LEU A 138 -0.28 -6.42 -16.68
CA LEU A 138 0.35 -7.50 -15.94
C LEU A 138 1.00 -8.45 -16.93
N ASP A 139 2.24 -8.85 -16.67
CA ASP A 139 2.84 -9.96 -17.39
C ASP A 139 1.85 -11.13 -17.33
N ALA A 140 1.39 -11.58 -18.50
CA ALA A 140 0.61 -12.80 -18.60
C ALA A 140 1.33 -13.89 -17.81
N ALA A 141 0.58 -14.84 -17.22
CA ALA A 141 1.06 -15.94 -16.37
C ALA A 141 2.08 -16.92 -17.01
N SER A 142 2.83 -16.44 -18.00
CA SER A 142 4.14 -16.90 -18.45
C SER A 142 5.15 -16.94 -17.29
N GLY A 143 5.85 -18.07 -17.21
CA GLY A 143 6.72 -18.42 -16.11
C GLY A 143 6.35 -19.79 -15.53
N GLY A 144 7.37 -20.57 -15.20
CA GLY A 144 7.21 -21.85 -14.53
C GLY A 144 6.78 -21.68 -13.08
N ALA A 145 6.62 -22.80 -12.37
CA ALA A 145 6.19 -22.79 -10.97
C ALA A 145 7.16 -22.03 -10.04
N PHE A 146 8.46 -22.01 -10.38
CA PHE A 146 9.45 -21.26 -9.61
C PHE A 146 9.26 -19.75 -9.78
N GLU A 147 9.11 -19.27 -11.02
CA GLU A 147 8.92 -17.85 -11.31
C GLU A 147 7.65 -17.30 -10.66
N ARG A 148 6.56 -18.07 -10.65
CA ARG A 148 5.30 -17.72 -9.95
C ARG A 148 5.51 -17.58 -8.44
N LYS A 149 6.26 -18.52 -7.84
CA LYS A 149 6.62 -18.45 -6.41
C LYS A 149 7.44 -17.18 -6.11
N VAL A 150 8.46 -16.90 -6.91
CA VAL A 150 9.29 -15.69 -6.76
C VAL A 150 8.46 -14.42 -6.94
N ARG A 151 7.55 -14.40 -7.92
CA ARG A 151 6.64 -13.27 -8.15
C ARG A 151 5.81 -12.96 -6.91
N GLY A 152 5.18 -13.97 -6.31
CA GLY A 152 4.39 -13.76 -5.09
C GLY A 152 5.22 -13.28 -3.91
N PHE A 153 6.43 -13.81 -3.72
CA PHE A 153 7.37 -13.30 -2.70
C PHE A 153 7.68 -11.80 -2.92
N HIS A 154 7.91 -11.42 -4.18
CA HIS A 154 8.21 -10.04 -4.55
C HIS A 154 7.02 -9.10 -4.31
N VAL A 155 5.80 -9.53 -4.62
CA VAL A 155 4.58 -8.75 -4.33
C VAL A 155 4.44 -8.48 -2.84
N LEU A 156 4.67 -9.49 -1.99
CA LEU A 156 4.61 -9.32 -0.53
C LEU A 156 5.68 -8.35 -0.02
N LYS A 157 6.91 -8.43 -0.54
CA LYS A 157 8.00 -7.50 -0.21
C LYS A 157 7.70 -6.07 -0.64
N GLN A 158 7.15 -5.88 -1.84
CA GLN A 158 6.77 -4.55 -2.32
C GLN A 158 5.64 -3.94 -1.48
N LEU A 159 4.62 -4.73 -1.13
CA LEU A 159 3.56 -4.30 -0.21
C LEU A 159 4.15 -3.84 1.13
N ALA A 160 5.08 -4.60 1.71
CA ALA A 160 5.72 -4.24 2.97
C ALA A 160 6.48 -2.91 2.86
N ASN A 161 7.24 -2.70 1.78
CA ASN A 161 7.96 -1.44 1.55
C ASN A 161 7.01 -0.25 1.37
N TRP A 162 5.95 -0.42 0.59
CA TRP A 162 4.94 0.62 0.41
C TRP A 162 4.24 0.98 1.71
N THR A 163 3.96 0.03 2.61
CA THR A 163 3.36 0.37 3.91
C THR A 163 4.21 1.34 4.72
N VAL A 164 5.54 1.18 4.71
CA VAL A 164 6.48 2.08 5.39
C VAL A 164 6.42 3.48 4.77
N ARG A 165 6.44 3.55 3.43
CA ARG A 165 6.38 4.80 2.69
C ARG A 165 5.06 5.54 2.94
N SER A 166 3.93 4.85 2.80
CA SER A 166 2.59 5.40 3.02
C SER A 166 2.40 5.91 4.44
N ILE A 167 2.93 5.22 5.47
CA ILE A 167 2.85 5.71 6.86
C ILE A 167 3.54 7.08 6.99
N ARG A 168 4.72 7.25 6.37
CA ARG A 168 5.45 8.51 6.41
C ARG A 168 4.67 9.61 5.69
N ASP A 169 4.14 9.33 4.51
CA ASP A 169 3.42 10.32 3.71
C ASP A 169 2.10 10.74 4.37
N VAL A 170 1.31 9.79 4.89
CA VAL A 170 0.04 10.09 5.57
C VAL A 170 0.26 10.90 6.84
N ARG A 171 1.34 10.64 7.60
CA ARG A 171 1.70 11.46 8.76
C ARG A 171 2.07 12.89 8.36
N LYS A 172 2.86 13.04 7.30
CA LYS A 172 3.26 14.37 6.82
C LYS A 172 2.02 15.16 6.35
N LEU A 173 1.10 14.50 5.65
CA LEU A 173 -0.18 15.08 5.24
C LEU A 173 -1.03 15.51 6.46
N GLN A 174 -1.11 14.67 7.49
CA GLN A 174 -1.81 15.00 8.74
C GLN A 174 -1.25 16.26 9.41
N VAL A 175 0.08 16.38 9.49
CA VAL A 175 0.76 17.56 10.07
C VAL A 175 0.51 18.82 9.23
N GLU A 176 0.67 18.75 7.91
CA GLU A 176 0.46 19.89 7.02
C GLU A 176 -0.98 20.42 7.07
N ARG A 177 -1.97 19.52 7.20
CA ARG A 177 -3.38 19.90 7.36
C ARG A 177 -3.65 20.54 8.72
N GLY A 178 -3.08 19.99 9.80
CA GLY A 178 -3.16 20.60 11.13
C GLY A 178 -2.60 22.02 11.17
N ASN A 179 -1.42 22.23 10.56
CA ASN A 179 -0.78 23.55 10.51
C ASN A 179 -1.60 24.58 9.72
N ARG A 180 -2.23 24.17 8.60
CA ARG A 180 -3.12 25.05 7.82
C ARG A 180 -4.35 25.48 8.61
N ALA A 181 -4.95 24.57 9.39
CA ALA A 181 -6.11 24.88 10.22
C ALA A 181 -5.77 25.89 11.34
N LEU A 182 -4.63 25.70 12.01
CA LEU A 182 -4.13 26.62 13.05
C LEU A 182 -3.86 28.02 12.49
N GLY A 183 -3.23 28.13 11.31
CA GLY A 183 -2.97 29.42 10.66
C GLY A 183 -4.24 30.16 10.21
N ALA A 184 -5.25 29.43 9.75
CA ALA A 184 -6.54 30.02 9.37
C ALA A 184 -7.31 30.57 10.59
N ALA A 185 -7.29 29.86 11.72
CA ALA A 185 -7.92 30.32 12.97
C ALA A 185 -7.28 31.60 13.51
N ALA A 186 -5.95 31.67 13.57
CA ALA A 186 -5.22 32.85 14.04
C ALA A 186 -5.45 34.10 13.15
N SER A 187 -5.64 33.89 11.84
CA SER A 187 -5.91 34.99 10.89
C SER A 187 -7.35 35.52 11.00
N ALA A 188 -8.31 34.67 11.37
CA ALA A 188 -9.69 35.05 11.63
C ALA A 188 -9.83 35.85 12.93
N GLU A 189 -9.07 35.49 13.98
CA GLU A 189 -9.06 36.19 15.27
C GLU A 189 -8.37 37.57 15.21
N SER A 190 -7.40 37.77 14.32
CA SER A 190 -6.69 39.06 14.15
C SER A 190 -7.46 40.08 13.30
N SER A 191 -8.59 39.70 12.71
CA SER A 191 -9.43 40.55 11.85
C SER A 191 -10.74 41.00 12.52
N GLN A 192 -10.93 40.70 13.81
CA GLN A 192 -12.01 41.21 14.67
C GLN A 192 -11.48 42.30 15.60
#